data_AF-A0A953R2M7-F1
#
_entry.id   AF-A0A953R2M7-F1
#
_cell.length_a   1.000
_cell.length_b   1.000
_cell.length_c   1.000
_cell.angle_alpha   90.00
_cell.angle_beta   90.00
_cell.angle_gamma   90.00
#
_symmetry.space_group_name_H-M   'P 1'
#
loop_
_entity.id
_entity.type
_entity.pdbx_description
1 polymer ?
#
loop_
_entity_poly.entity_id
_entity_poly.type
_entity_poly.pdbx_seq_one_letter_code
_entity_poly.pdbx_strand_id
1 'polypeptide(L)'
;MTQPKPDKRGEYFVRAAVTGSRLSIGHVHLPNAAVRDYFYFSNRSRPGCDQQTLYDLLRTVPSAGPVDLRLALKVRRLELQTDAASKDQLQAVERAFNLLARPDLRSCYQTLLRDPDAPALFPYGGFGVLLVAGELSPDRETFFAKKILSFLPDRRQWRFRAPLRKVEFFDGHAVYRDSRRKAEVVLDQISLPLAFDPTWNQWRHLISTKFGVDATFVKSGKYLFRDGEWCLVHWETALPSRLKITLPGDTQEVLANARKTYHRFGEFYDAIQKIRFRLEREPIERTELDRICGELRIPADFDIAQISWKPDYDSFYYNQLRKRTRKLFLFRDEYIFELEHATVVEVPQQGHATYVFSRAPNLDQWVRAYAGAAKDDIRQNRRNAAEQLGFLGRVMHGRNPRNWVRDLRAKIGEPVDYSLAVDETP
;
A
#
# COMPACT_ATOMS: atom_id res chain seq x y z
N MET A 1 -11.01 -12.28 5.36
CA MET A 1 -10.66 -13.51 6.11
C MET A 1 -11.95 -14.24 6.37
N THR A 2 -12.02 -15.53 6.03
CA THR A 2 -13.08 -16.41 6.53
C THR A 2 -12.71 -16.69 7.99
N GLN A 3 -13.17 -15.83 8.90
CA GLN A 3 -12.94 -16.07 10.31
C GLN A 3 -13.76 -17.31 10.73
N PRO A 4 -13.16 -18.20 11.54
CA PRO A 4 -13.89 -19.32 12.12
C PRO A 4 -15.10 -18.79 12.90
N LYS A 5 -16.26 -19.42 12.70
CA LYS A 5 -17.51 -19.06 13.38
C LYS A 5 -17.85 -20.15 14.40
N PRO A 6 -18.36 -19.79 15.59
CA PRO A 6 -18.91 -20.79 16.50
C PRO A 6 -20.22 -21.33 15.93
N ASP A 7 -20.45 -22.63 16.09
CA ASP A 7 -21.73 -23.28 15.85
C ASP A 7 -22.64 -23.19 17.08
N LYS A 8 -23.81 -23.86 17.04
CA LYS A 8 -24.76 -23.88 18.16
C LYS A 8 -24.24 -24.59 19.41
N ARG A 9 -23.18 -25.38 19.29
CA ARG A 9 -22.52 -26.12 20.37
C ARG A 9 -21.27 -25.41 20.89
N GLY A 10 -20.93 -24.26 20.31
CA GLY A 10 -19.72 -23.50 20.62
C GLY A 10 -18.47 -24.00 19.88
N GLU A 11 -18.60 -24.96 18.95
CA GLU A 11 -17.49 -25.47 18.15
C GLU A 11 -17.22 -24.57 16.95
N TYR A 12 -15.94 -24.30 16.68
CA TYR A 12 -15.57 -23.43 15.56
C TYR A 12 -15.60 -24.17 14.21
N PHE A 13 -16.00 -23.47 13.15
CA PHE A 13 -15.94 -23.99 11.79
C PHE A 13 -15.69 -22.90 10.75
N VAL A 14 -15.23 -23.32 9.57
CA VAL A 14 -15.10 -22.49 8.37
C VAL A 14 -16.05 -23.01 7.30
N ARG A 15 -16.88 -22.13 6.72
CA ARG A 15 -17.73 -22.46 5.57
C ARG A 15 -17.07 -21.97 4.28
N ALA A 16 -16.81 -22.89 3.36
CA ALA A 16 -16.33 -22.57 2.02
C ALA A 16 -17.51 -22.63 1.03
N ALA A 17 -17.64 -21.61 0.18
CA ALA A 17 -18.57 -21.64 -0.94
C ALA A 17 -17.93 -22.38 -2.13
N VAL A 18 -18.71 -23.20 -2.82
CA VAL A 18 -18.26 -23.96 -3.98
C VAL A 18 -18.81 -23.30 -5.23
N THR A 19 -17.93 -22.91 -6.15
CA THR A 19 -18.29 -22.32 -7.43
C THR A 19 -18.03 -23.31 -8.56
N GLY A 20 -19.02 -23.53 -9.43
CA GLY A 20 -18.87 -24.36 -10.64
C GLY A 20 -18.73 -25.88 -10.40
N SER A 21 -19.22 -26.40 -9.27
CA SER A 21 -19.21 -27.85 -9.02
C SER A 21 -20.25 -28.60 -9.84
N ARG A 22 -19.82 -29.71 -10.44
CA ARG A 22 -20.71 -30.68 -11.12
C ARG A 22 -21.48 -31.57 -10.13
N LEU A 23 -21.19 -31.47 -8.82
CA LEU A 23 -21.71 -32.35 -7.78
C LEU A 23 -22.92 -31.79 -7.04
N SER A 24 -23.50 -30.67 -7.49
CA SER A 24 -24.61 -29.94 -6.84
C SER A 24 -24.35 -29.50 -5.39
N ILE A 25 -23.10 -29.55 -4.94
CA ILE A 25 -22.66 -29.05 -3.63
C ILE A 25 -22.49 -27.53 -3.72
N GLY A 26 -23.23 -26.78 -2.92
CA GLY A 26 -23.10 -25.33 -2.78
C GLY A 26 -22.05 -24.91 -1.75
N HIS A 27 -21.86 -25.72 -0.71
CA HIS A 27 -20.99 -25.38 0.42
C HIS A 27 -20.22 -26.57 0.99
N VAL A 28 -19.04 -26.30 1.54
CA VAL A 28 -18.27 -27.25 2.35
C VAL A 28 -18.15 -26.69 3.77
N HIS A 29 -18.58 -27.48 4.76
CA HIS A 29 -18.36 -27.21 6.17
C HIS A 29 -17.04 -27.84 6.62
N LEU A 30 -16.09 -27.02 7.05
CA LEU A 30 -14.78 -27.43 7.55
C LEU A 30 -14.73 -27.25 9.07
N PRO A 31 -14.70 -28.33 9.87
CA PRO A 31 -14.57 -28.22 11.32
C PRO A 31 -13.20 -27.66 11.71
N ASN A 32 -13.12 -27.02 12.89
CA ASN A 32 -11.88 -26.42 13.40
C ASN A 32 -10.69 -27.39 13.35
N ALA A 33 -10.90 -28.62 13.83
CA ALA A 33 -9.88 -29.66 13.86
C ALA A 33 -9.33 -29.99 12.45
N ALA A 34 -10.18 -30.03 11.42
CA ALA A 34 -9.72 -30.33 10.06
C ALA A 34 -8.84 -29.21 9.48
N VAL A 35 -9.15 -27.95 9.79
CA VAL A 35 -8.33 -26.79 9.38
C VAL A 35 -7.02 -26.78 10.16
N ARG A 36 -7.11 -26.91 11.48
CA ARG A 36 -5.97 -26.99 12.41
C ARG A 36 -4.97 -28.06 11.97
N ASP A 37 -5.42 -29.31 11.87
CA ASP A 37 -4.56 -30.47 11.65
C ASP A 37 -3.91 -30.45 10.26
N TYR A 38 -4.59 -29.91 9.25
CA TYR A 38 -4.04 -29.85 7.89
C TYR A 38 -2.99 -28.75 7.71
N PHE A 39 -3.28 -27.54 8.21
CA PHE A 39 -2.45 -26.37 7.96
C PHE A 39 -1.35 -26.16 9.00
N TYR A 40 -1.65 -26.38 10.28
CA TYR A 40 -0.78 -25.96 11.37
C TYR A 40 0.05 -27.10 11.97
N PHE A 41 -0.34 -28.35 11.74
CA PHE A 41 0.36 -29.52 12.29
C PHE A 41 0.90 -30.44 11.19
N SER A 42 1.99 -31.12 11.52
CA SER A 42 2.80 -31.88 10.58
C SER A 42 2.24 -33.29 10.32
N ASN A 43 1.69 -33.95 11.33
CA ASN A 43 1.06 -35.25 11.18
C ASN A 43 -0.44 -35.08 10.88
N ARG A 44 -0.79 -35.35 9.63
CA ARG A 44 -2.17 -35.29 9.16
C ARG A 44 -3.01 -36.48 9.62
N SER A 45 -2.45 -37.43 10.37
CA SER A 45 -3.05 -38.73 10.66
C SER A 45 -3.40 -38.97 12.14
N ARG A 46 -2.92 -38.15 13.08
CA ARG A 46 -3.31 -38.21 14.50
C ARG A 46 -3.41 -36.81 15.12
N PRO A 47 -4.59 -36.40 15.61
CA PRO A 47 -4.75 -35.16 16.36
C PRO A 47 -3.89 -35.19 17.63
N GLY A 48 -3.16 -34.10 17.92
CA GLY A 48 -2.64 -33.83 19.26
C GLY A 48 -1.45 -34.65 19.80
N CYS A 49 -0.84 -35.60 19.07
CA CYS A 49 0.35 -36.32 19.58
C CYS A 49 1.67 -35.64 19.22
N ASP A 50 2.47 -35.23 20.22
CA ASP A 50 3.94 -35.07 20.29
C ASP A 50 4.70 -34.85 18.96
N GLN A 51 4.31 -33.82 18.20
CA GLN A 51 4.77 -33.59 16.84
C GLN A 51 5.68 -32.38 16.73
N GLN A 52 6.75 -32.58 15.95
CA GLN A 52 7.60 -31.52 15.41
C GLN A 52 6.78 -30.29 15.00
N THR A 53 6.98 -29.19 15.71
CA THR A 53 6.29 -27.92 15.51
C THR A 53 6.75 -27.22 14.22
N LEU A 54 6.04 -26.17 13.79
CA LEU A 54 6.50 -25.33 12.69
C LEU A 54 7.85 -24.66 13.02
N TYR A 55 8.12 -24.40 14.30
CA TYR A 55 9.40 -23.87 14.78
C TYR A 55 10.51 -24.92 14.67
N ASP A 56 10.23 -26.18 15.04
CA ASP A 56 11.17 -27.29 14.90
C ASP A 56 11.49 -27.61 13.43
N LEU A 57 10.51 -27.49 12.53
CA LEU A 57 10.73 -27.63 11.08
C LEU A 57 11.71 -26.59 10.54
N LEU A 58 11.63 -25.36 11.05
CA LEU A 58 12.56 -24.27 10.72
C LEU A 58 13.85 -24.29 11.56
N ARG A 59 13.95 -25.16 12.57
CA ARG A 59 15.04 -25.16 13.57
C ARG A 59 15.22 -23.79 14.23
N THR A 60 14.11 -23.21 14.69
CA THR A 60 14.08 -21.91 15.34
C THR A 60 13.21 -21.93 16.60
N VAL A 61 13.16 -20.82 17.33
CA VAL A 61 12.44 -20.70 18.59
C VAL A 61 11.16 -19.86 18.45
N PRO A 62 10.16 -20.05 19.33
CA PRO A 62 8.92 -19.27 19.28
C PRO A 62 9.09 -17.75 19.44
N SER A 63 10.19 -17.30 20.06
CA SER A 63 10.54 -15.89 20.25
C SER A 63 11.26 -15.25 19.06
N ALA A 64 11.60 -16.02 18.01
CA ALA A 64 12.38 -15.54 16.86
C ALA A 64 11.70 -14.35 16.16
N GLY A 65 12.44 -13.30 15.81
CA GLY A 65 11.92 -12.16 15.07
C GLY A 65 11.62 -12.49 13.60
N PRO A 66 10.96 -11.59 12.85
CA PRO A 66 10.73 -11.78 11.41
C PRO A 66 12.01 -12.01 10.60
N VAL A 67 13.09 -11.32 10.97
CA VAL A 67 14.43 -11.46 10.38
C VAL A 67 14.98 -12.87 10.63
N ASP A 68 14.95 -13.32 11.88
CA ASP A 68 15.44 -14.65 12.28
C ASP A 68 14.68 -15.77 11.57
N LEU A 69 13.35 -15.64 11.45
CA LEU A 69 12.54 -16.59 10.69
C LEU A 69 12.99 -16.70 9.23
N ARG A 70 13.34 -15.58 8.58
CA ARG A 70 13.82 -15.62 7.19
C ARG A 70 15.22 -16.20 7.09
N LEU A 71 16.11 -15.91 8.05
CA LEU A 71 17.42 -16.54 8.12
C LEU A 71 17.28 -18.05 8.32
N ALA A 72 16.43 -18.48 9.24
CA ALA A 72 16.14 -19.88 9.50
C ALA A 72 15.65 -20.59 8.22
N LEU A 73 14.73 -19.98 7.46
CA LEU A 73 14.32 -20.51 6.16
C LEU A 73 15.51 -20.63 5.19
N LYS A 74 16.35 -19.58 5.06
CA LYS A 74 17.48 -19.59 4.12
C LYS A 74 18.47 -20.69 4.46
N VAL A 75 18.88 -20.79 5.73
CA VAL A 75 19.80 -21.82 6.23
C VAL A 75 19.19 -23.20 6.02
N ARG A 76 17.94 -23.40 6.45
CA ARG A 76 17.26 -24.70 6.34
C ARG A 76 17.11 -25.17 4.89
N ARG A 77 16.87 -24.25 3.95
CA ARG A 77 16.84 -24.58 2.51
C ARG A 77 18.19 -25.04 2.00
N LEU A 78 19.28 -24.38 2.40
CA LEU A 78 20.64 -24.76 2.01
C LEU A 78 21.02 -26.14 2.58
N GLU A 79 20.72 -26.39 3.86
CA GLU A 79 20.93 -27.70 4.50
C GLU A 79 20.20 -28.81 3.73
N LEU A 80 18.90 -28.63 3.47
CA LEU A 80 18.09 -29.62 2.75
C LEU A 80 18.54 -29.83 1.30
N GLN A 81 19.06 -28.79 0.64
CA GLN A 81 19.61 -28.90 -0.70
C GLN A 81 20.92 -29.69 -0.71
N THR A 82 21.79 -29.46 0.28
CA THR A 82 23.04 -30.21 0.46
C THR A 82 22.76 -31.69 0.76
N ASP A 83 21.74 -31.97 1.58
CA ASP A 83 21.35 -33.33 1.96
C ASP A 83 20.53 -34.07 0.88
N ALA A 84 20.37 -33.49 -0.32
CA ALA A 84 19.53 -34.01 -1.41
C ALA A 84 18.09 -34.38 -0.95
N ALA A 85 17.53 -33.57 -0.05
CA ALA A 85 16.24 -33.82 0.56
C ALA A 85 15.10 -33.84 -0.46
N SER A 86 14.03 -34.54 -0.11
CA SER A 86 12.84 -34.65 -0.96
C SER A 86 12.16 -33.29 -1.18
N LYS A 87 11.47 -33.17 -2.32
CA LYS A 87 10.64 -31.99 -2.63
C LYS A 87 9.60 -31.71 -1.55
N ASP A 88 9.08 -32.74 -0.90
CA ASP A 88 8.07 -32.62 0.15
C ASP A 88 8.63 -32.00 1.43
N GLN A 89 9.87 -32.33 1.80
CA GLN A 89 10.57 -31.69 2.93
C GLN A 89 10.81 -30.21 2.66
N LEU A 90 11.25 -29.85 1.45
CA LEU A 90 11.41 -28.45 1.05
C LEU A 90 10.08 -27.68 1.10
N GLN A 91 9.00 -28.30 0.64
CA GLN A 91 7.66 -27.69 0.70
C GLN A 91 7.15 -27.56 2.14
N ALA A 92 7.43 -28.52 3.02
CA ALA A 92 7.05 -28.45 4.43
C ALA A 92 7.72 -27.25 5.13
N VAL A 93 9.01 -27.04 4.87
CA VAL A 93 9.78 -25.89 5.39
C VAL A 93 9.28 -24.57 4.79
N GLU A 94 9.04 -24.50 3.48
CA GLU A 94 8.46 -23.30 2.85
C GLU A 94 7.08 -22.96 3.43
N ARG A 95 6.24 -23.97 3.67
CA ARG A 95 4.92 -23.80 4.29
C ARG A 95 5.02 -23.30 5.73
N ALA A 96 5.90 -23.91 6.53
CA ALA A 96 6.13 -23.49 7.91
C ALA A 96 6.55 -22.02 7.97
N PHE A 97 7.50 -21.61 7.14
CA PHE A 97 7.90 -20.21 7.03
C PHE A 97 6.75 -19.31 6.60
N ASN A 98 5.98 -19.67 5.56
CA ASN A 98 4.88 -18.82 5.11
C ASN A 98 3.79 -18.63 6.18
N LEU A 99 3.55 -19.60 7.06
CA LEU A 99 2.64 -19.43 8.19
C LEU A 99 3.24 -18.54 9.28
N LEU A 100 4.50 -18.78 9.66
CA LEU A 100 5.17 -18.06 10.74
C LEU A 100 5.55 -16.62 10.35
N ALA A 101 5.80 -16.34 9.08
CA ALA A 101 6.15 -15.01 8.58
C ALA A 101 4.97 -14.03 8.56
N ARG A 102 3.72 -14.53 8.64
CA ARG A 102 2.52 -13.69 8.75
C ARG A 102 2.14 -13.52 10.22
N PRO A 103 2.10 -12.29 10.77
CA PRO A 103 1.83 -12.07 12.19
C PRO A 103 0.50 -12.67 12.68
N ASP A 104 -0.57 -12.53 11.88
CA ASP A 104 -1.90 -13.06 12.17
C ASP A 104 -1.94 -14.59 12.21
N LEU A 105 -1.30 -15.25 11.24
CA LEU A 105 -1.21 -16.71 11.19
C LEU A 105 -0.27 -17.27 12.25
N ARG A 106 0.84 -16.59 12.55
CA ARG A 106 1.76 -16.95 13.63
C ARG A 106 1.09 -16.85 15.00
N SER A 107 0.35 -15.77 15.24
CA SER A 107 -0.40 -15.59 16.48
C SER A 107 -1.45 -16.70 16.64
N CYS A 108 -2.21 -16.99 15.58
CA CYS A 108 -3.14 -18.13 15.58
C CYS A 108 -2.44 -19.45 15.90
N TYR A 109 -1.27 -19.72 15.31
CA TYR A 109 -0.50 -20.93 15.61
C TYR A 109 -0.03 -20.99 17.07
N GLN A 110 0.45 -19.88 17.62
CA GLN A 110 0.86 -19.82 19.03
C GLN A 110 -0.31 -20.07 19.99
N THR A 111 -1.51 -19.59 19.66
CA THR A 111 -2.72 -19.89 20.42
C THR A 111 -3.06 -21.37 20.34
N LEU A 112 -3.02 -21.97 19.13
CA LEU A 112 -3.28 -23.39 18.90
C LEU A 112 -2.29 -24.33 19.63
N LEU A 113 -1.07 -23.87 19.90
CA LEU A 113 -0.09 -24.62 20.70
C LEU A 113 -0.45 -24.66 22.20
N ARG A 114 -1.22 -23.68 22.69
CA ARG A 114 -1.65 -23.61 24.11
C ARG A 114 -3.03 -24.21 24.32
N ASP A 115 -3.91 -23.98 23.36
CA ASP A 115 -5.28 -24.45 23.34
C ASP A 115 -5.57 -25.05 21.95
N PRO A 116 -5.57 -26.39 21.83
CA PRO A 116 -5.85 -27.07 20.57
C PRO A 116 -7.23 -26.76 20.00
N ASP A 117 -8.20 -26.35 20.83
CA ASP A 117 -9.58 -26.07 20.41
C ASP A 117 -9.80 -24.61 20.03
N ALA A 118 -8.77 -23.77 20.17
CA ALA A 118 -8.79 -22.39 19.72
C ALA A 118 -9.12 -22.27 18.21
N PRO A 119 -9.73 -21.15 17.78
CA PRO A 119 -10.17 -21.00 16.39
C PRO A 119 -8.99 -20.97 15.40
N ALA A 120 -8.93 -21.96 14.51
CA ALA A 120 -7.93 -22.07 13.46
C ALA A 120 -8.31 -21.20 12.26
N LEU A 121 -7.42 -20.26 11.91
CA LEU A 121 -7.60 -19.43 10.72
C LEU A 121 -7.31 -20.25 9.45
N PHE A 122 -8.12 -20.08 8.41
CA PHE A 122 -7.78 -20.63 7.10
C PHE A 122 -6.65 -19.78 6.47
N PRO A 123 -5.43 -20.33 6.25
CA PRO A 123 -4.29 -19.54 5.81
C PRO A 123 -4.54 -18.85 4.47
N TYR A 124 -4.16 -17.57 4.38
CA TYR A 124 -4.24 -16.78 3.15
C TYR A 124 -5.66 -16.68 2.53
N GLY A 125 -6.74 -16.92 3.30
CA GLY A 125 -8.12 -16.59 2.92
C GLY A 125 -8.64 -17.29 1.65
N GLY A 126 -8.32 -18.58 1.52
CA GLY A 126 -8.15 -19.35 0.29
C GLY A 126 -9.31 -19.38 -0.72
N PHE A 127 -9.01 -18.83 -1.88
CA PHE A 127 -9.53 -19.33 -3.15
C PHE A 127 -8.62 -20.44 -3.67
N GLY A 128 -9.20 -21.48 -4.28
CA GLY A 128 -8.44 -22.57 -4.84
C GLY A 128 -9.23 -23.87 -4.96
N VAL A 129 -8.51 -24.95 -5.23
CA VAL A 129 -9.05 -26.30 -5.33
C VAL A 129 -8.87 -27.02 -3.99
N LEU A 130 -9.96 -27.59 -3.47
CA LEU A 130 -10.01 -28.26 -2.18
C LEU A 130 -10.45 -29.72 -2.37
N LEU A 131 -9.68 -30.65 -1.80
CA LEU A 131 -10.02 -32.07 -1.73
C LEU A 131 -10.24 -32.44 -0.26
N VAL A 132 -11.42 -32.96 0.05
CA VAL A 132 -11.86 -33.29 1.41
C VAL A 132 -12.50 -34.68 1.46
N ALA A 133 -12.38 -35.32 2.61
CA ALA A 133 -13.13 -36.54 2.95
C ALA A 133 -14.22 -36.18 3.97
N GLY A 134 -15.41 -36.73 3.83
CA GLY A 134 -16.55 -36.36 4.66
C GLY A 134 -17.87 -36.96 4.15
N GLU A 135 -18.97 -36.38 4.60
CA GLU A 135 -20.32 -36.84 4.30
C GLU A 135 -21.12 -35.71 3.65
N LEU A 136 -21.96 -36.08 2.68
CA LEU A 136 -22.87 -35.15 2.04
C LEU A 136 -24.17 -35.06 2.85
N SER A 137 -24.70 -33.86 3.02
CA SER A 137 -25.99 -33.63 3.66
C SER A 137 -27.14 -34.33 2.90
N PRO A 138 -28.26 -34.65 3.56
CA PRO A 138 -29.43 -35.22 2.90
C PRO A 138 -29.98 -34.35 1.76
N ASP A 139 -29.93 -33.01 1.91
CA ASP A 139 -30.32 -32.03 0.89
C ASP A 139 -29.31 -31.88 -0.26
N ARG A 140 -28.15 -32.55 -0.16
CA ARG A 140 -27.01 -32.50 -1.08
C ARG A 140 -26.39 -31.10 -1.29
N GLU A 141 -26.81 -30.10 -0.53
CA GLU A 141 -26.32 -28.74 -0.65
C GLU A 141 -24.98 -28.54 0.08
N THR A 142 -24.81 -29.22 1.23
CA THR A 142 -23.67 -29.03 2.13
C THR A 142 -22.86 -30.31 2.30
N PHE A 143 -21.56 -30.22 2.03
CA PHE A 143 -20.63 -31.31 2.35
C PHE A 143 -19.96 -31.07 3.70
N PHE A 144 -20.18 -31.96 4.65
CA PHE A 144 -19.56 -31.94 5.98
C PHE A 144 -18.21 -32.65 5.93
N ALA A 145 -17.14 -31.89 5.80
CA ALA A 145 -15.80 -32.43 5.77
C ALA A 145 -15.39 -32.95 7.16
N LYS A 146 -14.83 -34.15 7.21
CA LYS A 146 -14.14 -34.69 8.38
C LYS A 146 -12.64 -34.40 8.32
N LYS A 147 -12.06 -34.31 7.12
CA LYS A 147 -10.62 -34.11 6.91
C LYS A 147 -10.32 -33.40 5.59
N ILE A 148 -9.32 -32.51 5.60
CA ILE A 148 -8.73 -31.95 4.38
C ILE A 148 -7.63 -32.90 3.90
N LEU A 149 -7.72 -33.35 2.66
CA LEU A 149 -6.73 -34.23 2.02
C LEU A 149 -5.68 -33.41 1.26
N SER A 150 -6.15 -32.39 0.53
CA SER A 150 -5.30 -31.47 -0.22
C SER A 150 -5.98 -30.12 -0.42
N PHE A 151 -5.18 -29.06 -0.50
CA PHE A 151 -5.63 -27.73 -0.86
C PHE A 151 -4.57 -27.07 -1.74
N LEU A 152 -4.99 -26.62 -2.93
CA LEU A 152 -4.16 -25.89 -3.88
C LEU A 152 -4.71 -24.47 -4.04
N PRO A 153 -4.03 -23.45 -3.48
CA PRO A 153 -4.51 -22.08 -3.59
C PRO A 153 -4.35 -21.53 -5.01
N ASP A 154 -5.30 -20.69 -5.43
CA ASP A 154 -5.20 -19.86 -6.62
C ASP A 154 -4.00 -18.92 -6.48
N ARG A 155 -3.06 -19.04 -7.42
CA ARG A 155 -1.77 -18.36 -7.36
C ARG A 155 -1.43 -17.70 -8.69
N ARG A 156 -0.80 -16.54 -8.61
CA ARG A 156 -0.31 -15.77 -9.75
C ARG A 156 1.08 -15.24 -9.45
N GLN A 157 2.00 -15.32 -10.42
CA GLN A 157 3.26 -14.58 -10.34
C GLN A 157 3.05 -13.18 -10.91
N TRP A 158 3.49 -12.17 -10.17
CA TRP A 158 3.31 -10.78 -10.59
C TRP A 158 4.49 -9.91 -10.18
N ARG A 159 4.89 -9.01 -11.10
CA ARG A 159 5.94 -8.02 -10.90
C ARG A 159 5.38 -6.61 -11.07
N PHE A 160 5.71 -5.70 -10.15
CA PHE A 160 5.33 -4.29 -10.25
C PHE A 160 6.26 -3.39 -9.43
N ARG A 161 6.10 -2.07 -9.60
CA ARG A 161 6.75 -1.06 -8.75
C ARG A 161 5.75 -0.48 -7.75
N ALA A 162 6.20 -0.32 -6.51
CA ALA A 162 5.44 0.24 -5.40
C ALA A 162 6.20 1.41 -4.76
N PRO A 163 5.51 2.49 -4.39
CA PRO A 163 6.14 3.61 -3.68
C PRO A 163 6.44 3.23 -2.23
N LEU A 164 7.67 3.48 -1.76
CA LEU A 164 8.11 3.15 -0.41
C LEU A 164 7.30 3.92 0.67
N ARG A 165 6.85 5.14 0.35
CA ARG A 165 5.95 5.94 1.20
C ARG A 165 4.62 5.26 1.58
N LYS A 166 4.17 4.25 0.82
CA LYS A 166 2.94 3.47 1.11
C LYS A 166 3.20 2.24 1.97
N VAL A 167 4.42 2.01 2.43
CA VAL A 167 4.77 0.92 3.33
C VAL A 167 4.52 1.37 4.76
N GLU A 168 3.77 0.57 5.53
CA GLU A 168 3.64 0.75 6.97
C GLU A 168 4.76 -0.01 7.67
N PHE A 169 5.53 0.68 8.51
CA PHE A 169 6.66 0.13 9.23
C PHE A 169 6.26 -0.21 10.67
N PHE A 170 6.52 -1.43 11.10
CA PHE A 170 6.26 -1.92 12.44
C PHE A 170 7.59 -2.37 13.06
N ASP A 171 7.54 -2.82 14.31
CA ASP A 171 8.71 -3.41 14.93
C ASP A 171 9.06 -4.74 14.24
N GLY A 172 10.28 -4.83 13.71
CA GLY A 172 10.82 -5.99 12.99
C GLY A 172 10.22 -6.31 11.61
N HIS A 173 9.12 -5.69 11.19
CA HIS A 173 8.48 -5.96 9.89
C HIS A 173 7.79 -4.73 9.31
N ALA A 174 7.41 -4.80 8.03
CA ALA A 174 6.71 -3.76 7.33
C ALA A 174 5.64 -4.35 6.41
N VAL A 175 4.59 -3.59 6.11
CA VAL A 175 3.47 -4.05 5.29
C VAL A 175 3.14 -3.03 4.21
N TYR A 176 3.18 -3.46 2.96
CA TYR A 176 2.64 -2.72 1.84
C TYR A 176 1.21 -3.18 1.55
N ARG A 177 0.28 -2.24 1.46
CA ARG A 177 -1.11 -2.49 1.02
C ARG A 177 -1.50 -1.54 -0.09
N ASP A 178 -2.10 -2.06 -1.15
CA ASP A 178 -2.61 -1.25 -2.25
C ASP A 178 -4.03 -1.68 -2.60
N SER A 179 -5.00 -0.84 -2.25
CA SER A 179 -6.43 -1.09 -2.51
C SER A 179 -6.78 -1.10 -3.99
N ARG A 180 -6.03 -0.40 -4.84
CA ARG A 180 -6.27 -0.36 -6.30
C ARG A 180 -5.76 -1.64 -6.94
N ARG A 181 -4.57 -2.09 -6.55
CA ARG A 181 -4.02 -3.39 -6.98
C ARG A 181 -4.66 -4.57 -6.24
N LYS A 182 -5.38 -4.29 -5.15
CA LYS A 182 -5.90 -5.26 -4.19
C LYS A 182 -4.80 -6.22 -3.72
N ALA A 183 -3.61 -5.69 -3.40
CA ALA A 183 -2.41 -6.46 -3.10
C ALA A 183 -1.85 -6.14 -1.71
N GLU A 184 -1.33 -7.14 -1.01
CA GLU A 184 -0.62 -7.02 0.27
C GLU A 184 0.71 -7.77 0.24
N VAL A 185 1.76 -7.13 0.76
CA VAL A 185 3.11 -7.67 0.85
C VAL A 185 3.64 -7.42 2.26
N VAL A 186 4.06 -8.49 2.94
CA VAL A 186 4.74 -8.40 4.24
C VAL A 186 6.24 -8.49 4.00
N LEU A 187 6.98 -7.58 4.62
CA LEU A 187 8.41 -7.36 4.45
C LEU A 187 9.10 -7.45 5.82
N ASP A 188 10.27 -8.04 5.86
CA ASP A 188 11.24 -7.95 6.97
C ASP A 188 12.52 -7.25 6.47
N GLN A 189 13.43 -6.94 7.40
CA GLN A 189 14.68 -6.22 7.10
C GLN A 189 15.62 -6.98 6.14
N ILE A 190 15.47 -8.29 5.95
CA ILE A 190 16.27 -9.02 4.95
C ILE A 190 15.63 -8.89 3.56
N SER A 191 14.31 -8.95 3.49
CA SER A 191 13.59 -8.77 2.21
C SER A 191 13.60 -7.33 1.71
N LEU A 192 13.50 -6.36 2.62
CA LEU A 192 13.65 -4.93 2.36
C LEU A 192 14.89 -4.48 3.13
N PRO A 193 16.09 -4.50 2.51
CA PRO A 193 17.38 -4.27 3.17
C PRO A 193 17.60 -2.79 3.51
N LEU A 194 16.74 -2.28 4.37
CA LEU A 194 16.72 -0.94 4.91
C LEU A 194 16.64 -1.07 6.44
N ALA A 195 17.42 -0.26 7.16
CA ALA A 195 17.35 -0.17 8.61
C ALA A 195 16.12 0.65 9.03
N PHE A 196 14.93 0.10 8.79
CA PHE A 196 13.67 0.75 9.13
C PHE A 196 13.23 0.42 10.56
N ASP A 197 12.43 1.34 11.11
CA ASP A 197 11.78 1.22 12.41
C ASP A 197 10.38 1.90 12.35
N PRO A 198 9.52 1.77 13.38
CA PRO A 198 8.20 2.38 13.39
C PRO A 198 8.17 3.92 13.25
N THR A 199 9.25 4.63 13.61
CA THR A 199 9.34 6.10 13.49
C THR A 199 9.32 6.56 12.04
N TRP A 200 9.69 5.69 11.11
CA TRP A 200 9.57 5.95 9.67
C TRP A 200 8.14 6.32 9.28
N ASN A 201 7.12 5.82 9.99
CA ASN A 201 5.72 6.18 9.71
C ASN A 201 5.43 7.68 9.82
N GLN A 202 6.24 8.42 10.59
CA GLN A 202 6.08 9.85 10.78
C GLN A 202 6.56 10.66 9.56
N TRP A 203 7.52 10.13 8.79
CA TRP A 203 8.20 10.87 7.73
C TRP A 203 8.33 10.13 6.39
N ARG A 204 7.90 8.87 6.32
CA ARG A 204 7.97 8.02 5.10
C ARG A 204 7.32 8.66 3.88
N HIS A 205 6.40 9.59 4.11
CA HIS A 205 5.71 10.32 3.07
C HIS A 205 6.62 11.25 2.25
N LEU A 206 7.75 11.67 2.81
CA LEU A 206 8.79 12.44 2.14
C LEU A 206 9.63 11.58 1.17
N ILE A 207 9.46 10.25 1.21
CA ILE A 207 10.23 9.32 0.38
C ILE A 207 9.58 9.20 -1.01
N SER A 208 10.31 9.64 -2.04
CA SER A 208 9.90 9.53 -3.45
C SER A 208 10.19 8.15 -4.07
N THR A 209 11.10 7.38 -3.46
CA THR A 209 11.60 6.10 -3.96
C THR A 209 10.48 5.09 -4.22
N LYS A 210 10.56 4.41 -5.37
CA LYS A 210 9.74 3.25 -5.70
C LYS A 210 10.60 1.99 -5.70
N PHE A 211 10.17 0.96 -4.99
CA PHE A 211 10.80 -0.36 -4.99
C PHE A 211 10.10 -1.30 -5.98
N GLY A 212 10.85 -2.23 -6.56
CA GLY A 212 10.31 -3.32 -7.36
C GLY A 212 9.90 -4.49 -6.48
N VAL A 213 8.74 -5.07 -6.78
CA VAL A 213 8.20 -6.28 -6.18
C VAL A 213 8.13 -7.33 -7.28
N ASP A 214 8.69 -8.51 -7.01
CA ASP A 214 8.50 -9.74 -7.80
C ASP A 214 8.14 -10.85 -6.83
N ALA A 215 6.91 -11.37 -6.92
CA ALA A 215 6.44 -12.38 -5.99
C ALA A 215 5.41 -13.33 -6.57
N THR A 216 5.23 -14.48 -5.89
CA THR A 216 4.04 -15.32 -6.03
C THR A 216 2.95 -14.80 -5.09
N PHE A 217 1.81 -14.41 -5.63
CA PHE A 217 0.64 -13.98 -4.90
C PHE A 217 -0.39 -15.10 -4.81
N VAL A 218 -1.05 -15.20 -3.66
CA VAL A 218 -2.20 -16.07 -3.42
C VAL A 218 -3.46 -15.23 -3.32
N LYS A 219 -4.52 -15.67 -4.00
CA LYS A 219 -5.82 -15.01 -3.97
C LYS A 219 -6.54 -15.31 -2.66
N SER A 220 -7.06 -14.26 -2.05
CA SER A 220 -7.74 -14.26 -0.76
C SER A 220 -9.03 -13.44 -0.81
N GLY A 221 -9.97 -13.72 0.09
CA GLY A 221 -11.23 -12.99 0.22
C GLY A 221 -11.27 -12.13 1.49
N LYS A 222 -11.67 -10.87 1.37
CA LYS A 222 -12.01 -10.00 2.50
C LYS A 222 -13.46 -9.53 2.34
N TYR A 223 -14.33 -9.87 3.30
CA TYR A 223 -15.65 -9.28 3.38
C TYR A 223 -15.52 -7.86 3.93
N LEU A 224 -16.06 -6.88 3.21
CA LEU A 224 -16.14 -5.49 3.64
C LEU A 224 -17.61 -5.10 3.70
N PHE A 225 -18.00 -4.41 4.75
CA PHE A 225 -19.33 -3.83 4.85
C PHE A 225 -19.37 -2.52 4.06
N ARG A 226 -20.24 -2.42 3.06
CA ARG A 226 -20.42 -1.24 2.19
C ARG A 226 -21.91 -1.05 1.92
N ASP A 227 -22.39 0.17 2.08
CA ASP A 227 -23.76 0.58 1.74
C ASP A 227 -24.85 -0.35 2.34
N GLY A 228 -24.63 -0.85 3.57
CA GLY A 228 -25.57 -1.75 4.24
C GLY A 228 -25.40 -3.24 3.93
N GLU A 229 -24.50 -3.62 3.01
CA GLU A 229 -24.29 -5.01 2.58
C GLU A 229 -22.84 -5.49 2.80
N TRP A 230 -22.66 -6.79 3.02
CA TRP A 230 -21.35 -7.42 3.07
C TRP A 230 -20.88 -7.80 1.68
N CYS A 231 -19.92 -7.06 1.11
CA CYS A 231 -19.35 -7.37 -0.18
C CYS A 231 -18.05 -8.18 -0.05
N LEU A 232 -17.94 -9.27 -0.80
CA LEU A 232 -16.68 -10.01 -0.94
C LEU A 232 -15.72 -9.26 -1.85
N VAL A 233 -14.62 -8.77 -1.30
CA VAL A 233 -13.52 -8.14 -2.05
C VAL A 233 -12.38 -9.14 -2.19
N HIS A 234 -12.04 -9.41 -3.45
CA HIS A 234 -10.84 -10.17 -3.80
C HIS A 234 -9.57 -9.41 -3.42
N TRP A 235 -8.61 -10.09 -2.84
CA TRP A 235 -7.34 -9.51 -2.40
C TRP A 235 -6.22 -10.52 -2.60
N GLU A 236 -5.06 -10.09 -3.06
CA GLU A 236 -3.90 -10.93 -3.31
C GLU A 236 -2.83 -10.68 -2.24
N THR A 237 -2.29 -11.74 -1.66
CA THR A 237 -1.19 -11.65 -0.67
C THR A 237 0.05 -12.33 -1.22
N ALA A 238 1.19 -11.63 -1.21
CA ALA A 238 2.47 -12.21 -1.57
C ALA A 238 2.90 -13.29 -0.56
N LEU A 239 3.37 -14.43 -1.06
CA LEU A 239 3.99 -15.46 -0.23
C LEU A 239 5.39 -15.00 0.21
N PRO A 240 5.66 -14.86 1.52
CA PRO A 240 6.95 -14.39 2.00
C PRO A 240 8.15 -15.22 1.51
N SER A 241 7.98 -16.54 1.31
CA SER A 241 9.06 -17.43 0.85
C SER A 241 9.47 -17.22 -0.61
N ARG A 242 8.60 -16.56 -1.40
CA ARG A 242 8.76 -16.35 -2.85
C ARG A 242 8.71 -14.88 -3.21
N LEU A 243 9.24 -14.04 -2.34
CA LEU A 243 9.27 -12.58 -2.49
C LEU A 243 10.69 -12.11 -2.80
N LYS A 244 10.83 -11.30 -3.85
CA LYS A 244 12.05 -10.60 -4.22
C LYS A 244 11.76 -9.10 -4.34
N ILE A 245 12.57 -8.30 -3.65
CA ILE A 245 12.50 -6.84 -3.68
C ILE A 245 13.74 -6.30 -4.38
N THR A 246 13.56 -5.24 -5.16
CA THR A 246 14.67 -4.50 -5.78
C THR A 246 14.55 -3.03 -5.44
N LEU A 247 15.62 -2.44 -4.92
CA LEU A 247 15.70 -1.02 -4.60
C LEU A 247 16.53 -0.27 -5.68
N PRO A 248 16.17 0.98 -6.01
CA PRO A 248 17.04 1.88 -6.77
C PRO A 248 18.38 2.13 -6.07
N GLY A 249 19.45 2.39 -6.84
CA GLY A 249 20.80 2.59 -6.29
C GLY A 249 20.95 3.83 -5.41
N ASP A 250 20.13 4.85 -5.66
CA ASP A 250 20.07 6.13 -4.93
C ASP A 250 19.21 6.08 -3.64
N THR A 251 18.67 4.91 -3.29
CA THR A 251 17.69 4.78 -2.19
C THR A 251 18.22 5.33 -0.86
N GLN A 252 19.47 5.03 -0.49
CA GLN A 252 20.03 5.47 0.80
C GLN A 252 20.18 7.00 0.88
N GLU A 253 20.57 7.65 -0.22
CA GLU A 253 20.68 9.10 -0.29
C GLU A 253 19.30 9.76 -0.15
N VAL A 254 18.30 9.24 -0.86
CA VAL A 254 16.91 9.74 -0.75
C VAL A 254 16.37 9.60 0.68
N LEU A 255 16.68 8.49 1.36
CA LEU A 255 16.26 8.28 2.76
C LEU A 255 16.96 9.25 3.71
N ALA A 256 18.27 9.45 3.56
CA ALA A 256 19.02 10.41 4.36
C ALA A 256 18.47 11.83 4.20
N ASN A 257 18.16 12.23 2.96
CA ASN A 257 17.55 13.52 2.66
C ASN A 257 16.16 13.66 3.28
N ALA A 258 15.30 12.64 3.15
CA ALA A 258 13.96 12.64 3.74
C ALA A 258 14.01 12.77 5.28
N ARG A 259 14.94 12.06 5.93
CA ARG A 259 15.14 12.15 7.39
C ARG A 259 15.66 13.52 7.81
N LYS A 260 16.62 14.09 7.07
CA LYS A 260 17.12 15.45 7.30
C LYS A 260 15.99 16.48 7.20
N THR A 261 15.16 16.37 6.16
CA THR A 261 13.98 17.22 5.97
C THR A 261 13.00 17.08 7.15
N TYR A 262 12.69 15.87 7.59
CA TYR A 262 11.82 15.66 8.75
C TYR A 262 12.35 16.28 10.04
N HIS A 263 13.65 16.12 10.33
CA HIS A 263 14.26 16.76 11.50
C HIS A 263 14.14 18.28 11.45
N ARG A 264 14.36 18.89 10.28
CA ARG A 264 14.20 20.34 10.09
C ARG A 264 12.75 20.78 10.32
N PHE A 265 11.76 20.00 9.86
CA PHE A 265 10.35 20.30 10.14
C PHE A 265 10.05 20.32 11.64
N GLY A 266 10.65 19.42 12.42
CA GLY A 266 10.53 19.42 13.88
C GLY A 266 11.20 20.63 14.52
N GLU A 267 12.43 20.94 14.09
CA GLU A 267 13.21 22.08 14.60
C GLU A 267 12.51 23.43 14.39
N PHE A 268 11.91 23.63 13.20
CA PHE A 268 11.26 24.89 12.83
C PHE A 268 9.73 24.82 12.92
N TYR A 269 9.17 23.87 13.69
CA TYR A 269 7.73 23.61 13.72
C TYR A 269 6.90 24.89 13.98
N ASP A 270 7.21 25.63 15.05
CA ASP A 270 6.45 26.83 15.42
C ASP A 270 6.52 27.94 14.36
N ALA A 271 7.68 28.11 13.73
CA ALA A 271 7.87 29.06 12.65
C ALA A 271 7.04 28.67 11.42
N ILE A 272 7.07 27.39 11.04
CA ILE A 272 6.30 26.85 9.92
C ILE A 272 4.79 26.97 10.18
N GLN A 273 4.32 26.73 11.42
CA GLN A 273 2.91 26.90 11.77
C GLN A 273 2.45 28.36 11.66
N LYS A 274 3.29 29.32 12.07
CA LYS A 274 2.98 30.75 11.88
C LYS A 274 2.81 31.10 10.40
N ILE A 275 3.69 30.58 9.54
CA ILE A 275 3.59 30.76 8.09
C ILE A 275 2.30 30.13 7.55
N ARG A 276 2.00 28.87 7.93
CA ARG A 276 0.77 28.18 7.50
C ARG A 276 -0.49 28.93 7.91
N PHE A 277 -0.56 29.44 9.14
CA PHE A 277 -1.69 30.23 9.61
C PHE A 277 -1.90 31.50 8.77
N ARG A 278 -0.82 32.12 8.31
CA ARG A 278 -0.87 33.27 7.41
C ARG A 278 -1.33 32.87 6.00
N LEU A 279 -0.81 31.76 5.47
CA LEU A 279 -1.16 31.21 4.16
C LEU A 279 -2.65 30.82 4.06
N GLU A 280 -3.31 30.47 5.16
CA GLU A 280 -4.76 30.22 5.17
C GLU A 280 -5.59 31.48 4.87
N ARG A 281 -5.05 32.66 5.16
CA ARG A 281 -5.75 33.95 5.07
C ARG A 281 -5.40 34.72 3.82
N GLU A 282 -4.13 34.70 3.42
CA GLU A 282 -3.66 35.47 2.27
C GLU A 282 -2.65 34.68 1.44
N PRO A 283 -2.67 34.84 0.10
CA PRO A 283 -1.60 34.36 -0.75
C PRO A 283 -0.30 35.13 -0.48
N ILE A 284 0.81 34.41 -0.37
CA ILE A 284 2.13 35.02 -0.16
C ILE A 284 3.05 34.61 -1.30
N GLU A 285 3.70 35.60 -1.90
CA GLU A 285 4.69 35.38 -2.95
C GLU A 285 5.95 34.71 -2.39
N ARG A 286 6.64 33.93 -3.21
CA ARG A 286 7.84 33.19 -2.81
C ARG A 286 8.91 34.11 -2.21
N THR A 287 9.22 35.24 -2.83
CA THR A 287 10.28 36.14 -2.32
C THR A 287 9.94 36.72 -0.95
N GLU A 288 8.67 37.04 -0.72
CA GLU A 288 8.18 37.46 0.60
C GLU A 288 8.19 36.31 1.61
N LEU A 289 7.88 35.08 1.19
CA LEU A 289 8.04 33.89 2.03
C LEU A 289 9.51 33.65 2.40
N ASP A 290 10.44 33.81 1.47
CA ASP A 290 11.89 33.73 1.73
C ASP A 290 12.29 34.77 2.80
N ARG A 291 11.77 36.00 2.73
CA ARG A 291 11.98 37.04 3.74
C ARG A 291 11.44 36.65 5.11
N ILE A 292 10.17 36.21 5.18
CA ILE A 292 9.52 35.76 6.42
C ILE A 292 10.27 34.57 7.03
N CYS A 293 10.72 33.62 6.20
CA CYS A 293 11.54 32.50 6.64
C CYS A 293 12.84 32.99 7.29
N GLY A 294 13.53 33.96 6.67
CA GLY A 294 14.73 34.59 7.23
C GLY A 294 14.48 35.27 8.58
N GLU A 295 13.39 36.04 8.70
CA GLU A 295 12.97 36.68 9.95
C GLU A 295 12.66 35.67 11.07
N LEU A 296 12.07 34.52 10.70
CA LEU A 296 11.79 33.40 11.61
C LEU A 296 12.99 32.46 11.82
N ARG A 297 14.18 32.83 11.33
CA ARG A 297 15.43 32.06 11.44
C ARG A 297 15.36 30.66 10.81
N ILE A 298 14.47 30.47 9.83
CA ILE A 298 14.48 29.27 8.99
C ILE A 298 15.66 29.39 8.01
N PRO A 299 16.53 28.37 7.88
CA PRO A 299 17.68 28.45 6.99
C PRO A 299 17.28 28.61 5.52
N ALA A 300 18.06 29.38 4.76
CA ALA A 300 17.75 29.73 3.36
C ALA A 300 17.74 28.53 2.39
N ASP A 301 18.38 27.41 2.75
CA ASP A 301 18.34 26.15 1.99
C ASP A 301 17.06 25.33 2.27
N PHE A 302 16.15 25.81 3.12
CA PHE A 302 14.84 25.20 3.34
C PHE A 302 13.97 25.42 2.11
N ASP A 303 13.53 24.34 1.47
CA ASP A 303 12.65 24.47 0.31
C ASP A 303 11.25 24.91 0.76
N ILE A 304 10.89 26.16 0.47
CA ILE A 304 9.57 26.75 0.73
C ILE A 304 8.44 25.88 0.16
N ALA A 305 8.69 25.13 -0.91
CA ALA A 305 7.71 24.18 -1.44
C ALA A 305 7.19 23.24 -0.36
N GLN A 306 8.04 22.86 0.59
CA GLN A 306 7.78 21.88 1.61
C GLN A 306 6.91 22.42 2.76
N ILE A 307 6.73 23.74 2.88
CA ILE A 307 5.87 24.37 3.90
C ILE A 307 4.43 23.86 3.79
N SER A 308 3.86 23.80 2.58
CA SER A 308 2.50 23.28 2.34
C SER A 308 2.47 21.80 1.94
N TRP A 309 3.58 21.05 2.03
CA TRP A 309 3.60 19.62 1.66
C TRP A 309 2.70 18.77 2.55
N LYS A 310 1.90 17.91 1.92
CA LYS A 310 1.12 16.85 2.57
C LYS A 310 1.67 15.45 2.21
N PRO A 311 1.36 14.42 3.00
CA PRO A 311 1.94 13.08 2.84
C PRO A 311 1.74 12.38 1.48
N ASP A 312 0.79 12.82 0.68
CA ASP A 312 0.44 12.24 -0.61
C ASP A 312 0.82 13.13 -1.79
N TYR A 313 1.64 14.14 -1.55
CA TYR A 313 2.21 14.97 -2.61
C TYR A 313 3.15 14.14 -3.50
N ASP A 314 3.01 14.34 -4.79
CA ASP A 314 3.89 13.83 -5.82
C ASP A 314 4.68 15.02 -6.38
N SER A 315 5.95 15.10 -5.97
CA SER A 315 6.86 16.18 -6.35
C SER A 315 7.04 16.32 -7.85
N PHE A 316 6.68 15.30 -8.66
CA PHE A 316 6.73 15.38 -10.11
C PHE A 316 5.95 16.58 -10.66
N TYR A 317 4.70 16.79 -10.24
CA TYR A 317 3.84 17.86 -10.78
C TYR A 317 4.39 19.24 -10.40
N TYR A 318 4.74 19.42 -9.13
CA TYR A 318 5.39 20.63 -8.62
C TYR A 318 6.68 20.94 -9.38
N ASN A 319 7.57 19.96 -9.51
CA ASN A 319 8.86 20.14 -10.19
C ASN A 319 8.70 20.45 -11.68
N GLN A 320 7.69 19.90 -12.35
CA GLN A 320 7.41 20.24 -13.74
C GLN A 320 6.94 21.68 -13.89
N LEU A 321 6.01 22.14 -13.05
CA LEU A 321 5.55 23.54 -13.10
C LEU A 321 6.68 24.49 -12.72
N ARG A 322 7.40 24.20 -11.61
CA ARG A 322 8.47 25.04 -11.08
C ARG A 322 9.57 25.36 -12.10
N LYS A 323 9.90 24.42 -12.99
CA LYS A 323 10.88 24.63 -14.09
C LYS A 323 10.47 25.71 -15.10
N ARG A 324 9.18 26.00 -15.21
CA ARG A 324 8.58 26.95 -16.17
C ARG A 324 8.16 28.26 -15.52
N THR A 325 8.23 28.32 -14.19
CA THR A 325 7.62 29.39 -13.41
C THR A 325 8.51 30.62 -13.31
N ARG A 326 7.93 31.80 -13.56
CA ARG A 326 8.56 33.10 -13.27
C ARG A 326 8.30 33.53 -11.82
N LYS A 327 7.03 33.61 -11.42
CA LYS A 327 6.58 33.90 -10.05
C LYS A 327 5.77 32.76 -9.45
N LEU A 328 5.92 32.54 -8.15
CA LEU A 328 5.23 31.51 -7.38
C LEU A 328 4.57 32.15 -6.16
N PHE A 329 3.30 31.86 -5.93
CA PHE A 329 2.61 32.16 -4.68
C PHE A 329 2.20 30.86 -4.00
N LEU A 330 2.22 30.85 -2.68
CA LEU A 330 1.57 29.83 -1.88
C LEU A 330 0.29 30.44 -1.28
N PHE A 331 -0.79 29.69 -1.31
CA PHE A 331 -2.04 30.07 -0.66
C PHE A 331 -2.76 28.82 -0.18
N ARG A 332 -3.09 28.75 1.11
CA ARG A 332 -3.59 27.54 1.77
C ARG A 332 -2.65 26.36 1.49
N ASP A 333 -3.16 25.31 0.85
CA ASP A 333 -2.41 24.14 0.40
C ASP A 333 -2.07 24.14 -1.10
N GLU A 334 -2.23 25.29 -1.77
CA GLU A 334 -2.12 25.43 -3.22
C GLU A 334 -0.88 26.21 -3.64
N TYR A 335 -0.32 25.82 -4.78
CA TYR A 335 0.77 26.52 -5.46
C TYR A 335 0.20 27.23 -6.68
N ILE A 336 0.37 28.55 -6.73
CA ILE A 336 -0.03 29.37 -7.87
C ILE A 336 1.24 29.72 -8.66
N PHE A 337 1.32 29.21 -9.87
CA PHE A 337 2.44 29.37 -10.77
C PHE A 337 2.12 30.34 -11.89
N GLU A 338 3.00 31.31 -12.07
CA GLU A 338 3.04 32.14 -13.26
C GLU A 338 3.86 31.47 -14.36
N LEU A 339 3.18 31.01 -15.41
CA LEU A 339 3.83 30.48 -16.61
C LEU A 339 3.85 31.56 -17.70
N GLU A 340 4.54 31.28 -18.81
CA GLU A 340 4.69 32.24 -19.92
C GLU A 340 3.35 32.66 -20.53
N HIS A 341 2.46 31.69 -20.78
CA HIS A 341 1.18 31.90 -21.46
C HIS A 341 -0.06 31.62 -20.58
N ALA A 342 0.14 31.25 -19.31
CA ALA A 342 -0.94 30.84 -18.42
C ALA A 342 -0.63 31.12 -16.94
N THR A 343 -1.68 31.18 -16.14
CA THR A 343 -1.59 31.07 -14.68
C THR A 343 -2.11 29.70 -14.28
N VAL A 344 -1.37 28.98 -13.44
CA VAL A 344 -1.70 27.61 -13.03
C VAL A 344 -1.84 27.52 -11.53
N VAL A 345 -2.90 26.88 -11.05
CA VAL A 345 -3.07 26.56 -9.62
C VAL A 345 -3.04 25.06 -9.42
N GLU A 346 -2.19 24.62 -8.51
CA GLU A 346 -1.84 23.22 -8.35
C GLU A 346 -1.88 22.78 -6.89
N VAL A 347 -2.45 21.60 -6.68
CA VAL A 347 -2.25 20.81 -5.46
C VAL A 347 -1.59 19.51 -5.91
N PRO A 348 -0.30 19.26 -5.60
CA PRO A 348 0.50 18.17 -6.16
C PRO A 348 0.10 16.77 -5.70
N GLN A 349 -1.19 16.46 -5.56
CA GLN A 349 -1.71 15.28 -4.89
C GLN A 349 -2.46 14.39 -5.87
N GLN A 350 -2.32 13.06 -5.76
CA GLN A 350 -3.02 12.15 -6.67
C GLN A 350 -4.54 12.21 -6.45
N GLY A 351 -5.31 12.37 -7.53
CA GLY A 351 -6.77 12.55 -7.47
C GLY A 351 -7.21 14.03 -7.47
N HIS A 352 -6.27 14.96 -7.30
CA HIS A 352 -6.48 16.37 -7.56
C HIS A 352 -6.30 16.68 -9.05
N ALA A 353 -6.59 17.92 -9.40
CA ALA A 353 -6.42 18.43 -10.76
C ALA A 353 -5.70 19.78 -10.72
N THR A 354 -4.85 19.98 -11.71
CA THR A 354 -4.24 21.27 -12.03
C THR A 354 -5.27 22.18 -12.68
N TYR A 355 -5.51 23.35 -12.12
CA TYR A 355 -6.42 24.35 -12.69
C TYR A 355 -5.61 25.31 -13.56
N VAL A 356 -6.10 25.55 -14.78
CA VAL A 356 -5.40 26.36 -15.78
C VAL A 356 -6.25 27.59 -16.09
N PHE A 357 -5.60 28.74 -16.10
CA PHE A 357 -6.19 30.03 -16.39
C PHE A 357 -5.38 30.75 -17.47
N SER A 358 -6.02 31.65 -18.21
CA SER A 358 -5.35 32.54 -19.14
C SER A 358 -4.32 33.40 -18.42
N ARG A 359 -3.29 33.84 -19.14
CA ARG A 359 -2.26 34.72 -18.59
C ARG A 359 -2.88 35.98 -17.97
N ALA A 360 -2.71 36.17 -16.66
CA ALA A 360 -3.13 37.38 -15.98
C ALA A 360 -2.22 38.56 -16.35
N PRO A 361 -2.78 39.74 -16.75
CA PRO A 361 -1.99 40.95 -17.00
C PRO A 361 -1.29 41.46 -15.72
N ASN A 362 -1.97 41.33 -14.58
CA ASN A 362 -1.44 41.63 -13.26
C ASN A 362 -1.70 40.44 -12.32
N LEU A 363 -0.64 39.69 -12.02
CA LEU A 363 -0.76 38.48 -11.23
C LEU A 363 -1.16 38.76 -9.78
N ASP A 364 -0.63 39.82 -9.16
CA ASP A 364 -0.95 40.17 -7.76
C ASP A 364 -2.44 40.48 -7.57
N GLN A 365 -3.04 41.22 -8.51
CA GLN A 365 -4.47 41.48 -8.50
C GLN A 365 -5.28 40.20 -8.74
N TRP A 366 -4.84 39.37 -9.70
CA TRP A 366 -5.49 38.10 -10.02
C TRP A 366 -5.47 37.13 -8.82
N VAL A 367 -4.35 37.04 -8.11
CA VAL A 367 -4.17 36.18 -6.93
C VAL A 367 -5.12 36.58 -5.80
N ARG A 368 -5.34 37.89 -5.59
CA ARG A 368 -6.34 38.38 -4.62
C ARG A 368 -7.77 38.03 -5.02
N ALA A 369 -8.10 38.15 -6.31
CA ALA A 369 -9.41 37.75 -6.82
C ALA A 369 -9.62 36.24 -6.68
N TYR A 370 -8.61 35.43 -6.99
CA TYR A 370 -8.62 33.99 -6.82
C TYR A 370 -8.82 33.59 -5.34
N ALA A 371 -8.14 34.27 -4.41
CA ALA A 371 -8.25 33.98 -2.97
C ALA A 371 -9.68 34.15 -2.41
N GLY A 372 -10.45 35.07 -2.99
CA GLY A 372 -11.85 35.33 -2.63
C GLY A 372 -12.86 34.41 -3.32
N ALA A 373 -12.44 33.58 -4.29
CA ALA A 373 -13.34 32.71 -5.05
C ALA A 373 -13.29 31.26 -4.55
N ALA A 374 -14.44 30.59 -4.47
CA ALA A 374 -14.50 29.16 -4.21
C ALA A 374 -14.27 28.38 -5.52
N LYS A 375 -13.56 27.25 -5.47
CA LYS A 375 -13.33 26.40 -6.65
C LYS A 375 -14.62 25.95 -7.32
N ASP A 376 -15.68 25.71 -6.55
CA ASP A 376 -16.99 25.31 -7.07
C ASP A 376 -17.63 26.43 -7.88
N ASP A 377 -17.47 27.68 -7.43
CA ASP A 377 -17.97 28.85 -8.14
C ASP A 377 -17.21 29.06 -9.45
N ILE A 378 -15.88 28.85 -9.45
CA ILE A 378 -15.08 28.87 -10.69
C ILE A 378 -15.54 27.76 -11.65
N ARG A 379 -15.74 26.54 -11.15
CA ARG A 379 -16.15 25.39 -11.99
C ARG A 379 -17.52 25.56 -12.62
N GLN A 380 -18.45 26.20 -11.92
CA GLN A 380 -19.83 26.40 -12.38
C GLN A 380 -20.04 27.82 -12.96
N ASN A 381 -18.98 28.61 -13.10
CA ASN A 381 -19.02 30.03 -13.42
C ASN A 381 -20.05 30.85 -12.61
N ARG A 382 -20.22 30.55 -11.33
CA ARG A 382 -21.12 31.31 -10.45
C ARG A 382 -20.55 32.70 -10.23
N ARG A 383 -21.43 33.71 -10.24
CA ARG A 383 -21.06 35.14 -10.10
C ARG A 383 -20.00 35.60 -11.11
N ASN A 384 -19.95 34.93 -12.26
CA ASN A 384 -18.98 35.15 -13.32
C ASN A 384 -17.51 34.91 -12.92
N ALA A 385 -17.26 34.09 -11.90
CA ALA A 385 -15.91 33.86 -11.38
C ALA A 385 -14.95 33.22 -12.41
N ALA A 386 -15.46 32.38 -13.31
CA ALA A 386 -14.64 31.70 -14.31
C ALA A 386 -14.14 32.68 -15.38
N GLU A 387 -15.02 33.56 -15.88
CA GLU A 387 -14.63 34.57 -16.88
C GLU A 387 -13.70 35.62 -16.27
N GLN A 388 -14.01 36.10 -15.06
CA GLN A 388 -13.18 37.09 -14.36
C GLN A 388 -11.74 36.60 -14.11
N LEU A 389 -11.59 35.30 -13.80
CA LEU A 389 -10.28 34.69 -13.59
C LEU A 389 -9.67 34.11 -14.87
N GLY A 390 -10.41 34.08 -15.98
CA GLY A 390 -9.97 33.52 -17.26
C GLY A 390 -9.77 32.01 -17.24
N PHE A 391 -10.68 31.25 -16.63
CA PHE A 391 -10.55 29.81 -16.45
C PHE A 391 -10.60 29.03 -17.78
N LEU A 392 -9.56 28.23 -18.06
CA LEU A 392 -9.41 27.41 -19.28
C LEU A 392 -9.70 25.92 -19.05
N GLY A 393 -10.01 25.53 -17.82
CA GLY A 393 -10.31 24.15 -17.42
C GLY A 393 -9.28 23.54 -16.49
N ARG A 394 -9.35 22.21 -16.31
CA ARG A 394 -8.49 21.45 -15.40
C ARG A 394 -7.82 20.26 -16.08
N VAL A 395 -6.67 19.83 -15.56
CA VAL A 395 -5.95 18.61 -15.98
C VAL A 395 -5.87 17.65 -14.81
N MET A 396 -6.41 16.43 -14.98
CA MET A 396 -6.47 15.44 -13.89
C MET A 396 -5.12 14.72 -13.70
N HIS A 397 -4.77 14.42 -12.45
CA HIS A 397 -3.59 13.60 -12.14
C HIS A 397 -3.87 12.12 -12.43
N GLY A 398 -3.51 11.67 -13.65
CA GLY A 398 -3.74 10.32 -14.14
C GLY A 398 -2.73 9.26 -13.64
N ARG A 399 -2.84 8.04 -14.19
CA ARG A 399 -1.90 6.92 -13.91
C ARG A 399 -0.51 7.15 -14.48
N ASN A 400 -0.46 7.78 -15.65
CA ASN A 400 0.77 8.13 -16.35
C ASN A 400 1.00 9.65 -16.23
N PRO A 401 1.97 10.12 -15.43
CA PRO A 401 2.27 11.55 -15.31
C PRO A 401 2.66 12.22 -16.64
N ARG A 402 3.08 11.44 -17.66
CA ARG A 402 3.35 11.98 -19.01
C ARG A 402 2.09 12.46 -19.71
N ASN A 403 0.95 11.78 -19.53
CA ASN A 403 -0.33 12.22 -20.09
C ASN A 403 -0.73 13.58 -19.49
N TRP A 404 -0.48 13.76 -18.20
CA TRP A 404 -0.68 15.05 -17.55
C TRP A 404 0.21 16.15 -18.15
N VAL A 405 1.50 15.88 -18.41
CA VAL A 405 2.40 16.87 -19.06
C VAL A 405 1.87 17.24 -20.45
N ARG A 406 1.44 16.26 -21.24
CA ARG A 406 0.88 16.47 -22.57
C ARG A 406 -0.37 17.35 -22.52
N ASP A 407 -1.32 17.00 -21.67
CA ASP A 407 -2.61 17.68 -21.56
C ASP A 407 -2.43 19.10 -20.99
N LEU A 408 -1.48 19.28 -20.06
CA LEU A 408 -1.07 20.59 -19.57
C LEU A 408 -0.52 21.45 -20.70
N ARG A 409 0.47 20.95 -21.47
CA ARG A 409 1.08 21.69 -22.60
C ARG A 409 0.03 22.14 -23.61
N ALA A 410 -0.88 21.24 -23.97
CA ALA A 410 -1.98 21.56 -24.88
C ALA A 410 -2.86 22.71 -24.37
N LYS A 411 -3.13 22.76 -23.06
CA LYS A 411 -3.95 23.83 -22.46
C LYS A 411 -3.23 25.17 -22.30
N ILE A 412 -1.91 25.15 -22.08
CA ILE A 412 -1.12 26.38 -21.91
C ILE A 412 -0.53 26.90 -23.23
N GLY A 413 -0.84 26.26 -24.37
CA GLY A 413 -0.35 26.68 -25.69
C GLY A 413 1.12 26.33 -25.97
N GLU A 414 1.71 25.40 -25.23
CA GLU A 414 3.07 24.90 -25.47
C GLU A 414 3.08 23.77 -26.53
N PRO A 415 4.16 23.63 -27.32
CA PRO A 415 4.29 22.54 -28.28
C PRO A 415 4.23 21.16 -27.60
N VAL A 416 3.29 20.35 -28.06
CA VAL A 416 3.03 19.02 -27.52
C VAL A 416 4.00 18.03 -28.15
N ASP A 417 4.82 17.38 -27.33
CA ASP A 417 5.67 16.29 -27.78
C ASP A 417 4.90 14.97 -27.71
N TYR A 418 4.40 14.53 -28.87
CA TYR A 418 3.60 13.30 -29.00
C TYR A 418 4.42 12.02 -28.81
N SER A 419 5.77 12.08 -28.81
CA SER A 419 6.64 10.92 -28.57
C SER A 419 6.61 10.42 -27.12
N LEU A 420 6.06 11.21 -26.19
CA LEU A 420 5.97 10.88 -24.76
C LEU A 420 4.73 10.05 -24.39
N ALA A 421 3.75 9.92 -25.30
CA ALA A 421 2.59 9.06 -25.15
C ALA A 421 2.97 7.64 -25.60
N VAL A 422 3.27 6.77 -24.63
CA VAL A 422 3.32 5.33 -24.92
C VAL A 422 1.94 4.77 -24.66
N ASP A 423 1.39 4.13 -25.69
CA ASP A 423 0.10 3.44 -25.69
C ASP A 423 -0.04 2.51 -24.47
N GLU A 424 -1.15 2.67 -23.75
CA GLU A 424 -1.70 1.58 -22.95
C GLU A 424 -2.25 0.55 -23.96
N THR A 425 -1.41 -0.40 -24.36
CA THR A 425 -1.93 -1.67 -24.90
C THR A 425 -2.53 -2.46 -23.72
N PRO A 426 -3.70 -3.10 -23.92
CA PRO A 426 -4.53 -3.65 -22.85
C PRO A 426 -3.88 -4.75 -22.00
#